data_AF-A0A543N2N3-F1
#
_entry.id   AF-A0A543N2N3-F1
#
_cell.length_a   1.000
_cell.length_b   1.000
_cell.length_c   1.000
_cell.angle_alpha   90.00
_cell.angle_beta   90.00
_cell.angle_gamma   90.00
#
_symmetry.space_group_name_H-M   'P 1'
#
loop_
_entity.id
_entity.type
_entity.pdbx_description
1 polymer ?
#
loop_
_entity_poly.entity_id
_entity_poly.type
_entity_poly.pdbx_seq_one_letter_code
_entity_poly.pdbx_strand_id
1 'polypeptide(L)'
;MKAVPRHSPRHYPEFRAEFEPRGWSIFRTGDADPTAHGVFCATIPGDCVARYGFTEHIQANPEVLRTELERTASAFEAHTKVCAECSRALENAVQRAKSQ
;
A
#
# COMPACT_ATOMS: atom_id res chain seq x y z
N MET A 1 -15.65 -16.90 -30.77
CA MET A 1 -15.69 -16.52 -29.34
C MET A 1 -14.70 -15.39 -29.14
N LYS A 2 -15.15 -14.16 -28.83
CA LYS A 2 -14.25 -13.03 -28.57
C LYS A 2 -13.59 -13.24 -27.20
N ALA A 3 -12.26 -13.18 -27.14
CA ALA A 3 -11.53 -13.19 -25.88
C ALA A 3 -11.94 -11.94 -25.07
N VAL A 4 -12.61 -12.17 -23.95
CA VAL A 4 -12.86 -11.12 -22.95
C VAL A 4 -11.50 -10.72 -22.39
N PRO A 5 -11.13 -9.42 -22.38
CA PRO A 5 -9.88 -9.02 -21.76
C PRO A 5 -9.94 -9.41 -20.29
N ARG A 6 -8.95 -10.18 -19.81
CA ARG A 6 -8.74 -10.46 -18.37
C ARG A 6 -8.28 -9.18 -17.67
N HIS A 7 -9.12 -8.15 -17.62
CA HIS A 7 -9.01 -7.17 -16.54
C HIS A 7 -9.45 -7.91 -15.29
N SER A 8 -8.47 -8.43 -14.53
CA SER A 8 -8.74 -9.03 -13.24
C SER A 8 -9.48 -7.98 -12.41
N PRO A 9 -10.75 -8.18 -12.02
CA PRO A 9 -11.55 -7.16 -11.33
C PRO A 9 -11.06 -6.86 -9.91
N ARG A 10 -9.88 -7.35 -9.53
CA ARG A 10 -9.38 -7.44 -8.15
C ARG A 10 -8.59 -6.22 -7.69
N HIS A 11 -8.48 -5.18 -8.51
CA HIS A 11 -7.68 -3.99 -8.24
C HIS A 11 -8.53 -2.72 -8.29
N TYR A 12 -8.14 -1.71 -7.51
CA TYR A 12 -8.64 -0.34 -7.56
C TYR A 12 -7.63 0.50 -8.35
N PRO A 13 -7.81 0.71 -9.68
CA PRO A 13 -6.81 1.39 -10.52
C PRO A 13 -6.45 2.80 -10.02
N GLU A 14 -7.44 3.51 -9.48
CA GLU A 14 -7.30 4.83 -8.87
C GLU A 14 -6.36 4.80 -7.65
N PHE A 15 -6.49 3.78 -6.80
CA PHE A 15 -5.61 3.64 -5.65
C PHE A 15 -4.22 3.17 -6.06
N ARG A 16 -4.11 2.32 -7.09
CA ARG A 16 -2.83 1.89 -7.63
C ARG A 16 -2.01 3.08 -8.11
N ALA A 17 -2.60 3.96 -8.93
CA ALA A 17 -1.91 5.15 -9.44
C ALA A 17 -1.44 6.08 -8.31
N GLU A 18 -2.21 6.18 -7.23
CA GLU A 18 -1.91 7.06 -6.09
C GLU A 18 -0.86 6.48 -5.13
N PHE A 19 -0.95 5.18 -4.80
CA PHE A 19 -0.19 4.59 -3.70
C PHE A 19 0.92 3.62 -4.13
N GLU A 20 0.92 3.11 -5.37
CA GLU A 20 2.05 2.32 -5.89
C GLU A 20 3.37 3.10 -5.86
N PRO A 21 3.42 4.39 -6.27
CA PRO A 21 4.63 5.21 -6.15
C PRO A 21 5.09 5.45 -4.70
N ARG A 22 4.23 5.16 -3.73
CA ARG A 22 4.46 5.29 -2.28
C ARG A 22 4.76 3.94 -1.62
N GLY A 23 4.93 2.89 -2.41
CA GLY A 23 5.36 1.56 -1.96
C GLY A 23 4.24 0.62 -1.53
N TRP A 24 2.98 0.91 -1.88
CA TRP A 24 1.83 0.09 -1.50
C TRP A 24 1.29 -0.74 -2.67
N SER A 25 0.93 -1.99 -2.38
CA SER A 25 0.12 -2.85 -3.25
C SER A 25 -1.32 -2.89 -2.73
N ILE A 26 -2.28 -2.79 -3.64
CA ILE A 26 -3.69 -2.65 -3.29
C ILE A 26 -4.52 -3.67 -4.05
N PHE A 27 -5.29 -4.46 -3.31
CA PHE A 27 -6.15 -5.49 -3.86
C PHE A 27 -7.43 -5.63 -3.04
N ARG A 28 -8.45 -6.28 -3.60
CA ARG A 28 -9.68 -6.62 -2.90
C ARG A 28 -9.85 -8.11 -2.72
N THR A 29 -10.52 -8.48 -1.63
CA THR A 29 -11.02 -9.84 -1.39
C THR A 29 -12.53 -9.81 -1.22
N GLY A 30 -13.20 -10.93 -1.51
CA GLY A 30 -14.67 -11.02 -1.46
C GLY A 30 -15.36 -10.51 -2.74
N ASP A 31 -16.52 -11.10 -3.03
CA ASP A 31 -17.30 -10.80 -4.24
C ASP A 31 -18.53 -9.91 -3.94
N ALA A 32 -19.23 -10.13 -2.83
CA ALA A 32 -20.46 -9.43 -2.49
C ALA A 32 -20.25 -8.16 -1.63
N ASP A 33 -19.25 -8.18 -0.73
CA ASP A 33 -18.82 -7.04 0.07
C ASP A 33 -17.28 -6.96 0.02
N PRO A 34 -16.73 -6.30 -1.02
CA PRO A 34 -15.31 -6.35 -1.29
C PRO A 34 -14.53 -5.59 -0.21
N THR A 35 -13.77 -6.33 0.57
CA THR A 35 -12.80 -5.76 1.51
C THR A 35 -11.56 -5.36 0.74
N ALA A 36 -11.14 -4.10 0.89
CA ALA A 36 -9.92 -3.60 0.29
C ALA A 36 -8.73 -3.77 1.25
N HIS A 37 -7.58 -4.13 0.69
CA HIS A 37 -6.33 -4.29 1.42
C HIS A 37 -5.27 -3.38 0.80
N GLY A 38 -4.53 -2.67 1.65
CA GLY A 38 -3.29 -1.99 1.30
C GLY A 38 -2.14 -2.65 2.04
N VAL A 39 -1.14 -3.14 1.30
CA VAL A 39 0.05 -3.80 1.85
C VAL A 39 1.29 -3.03 1.44
N PHE A 40 2.10 -2.63 2.41
CA PHE A 40 3.40 -2.02 2.17
C PHE A 40 4.39 -3.08 1.69
N CYS A 41 5.02 -2.84 0.55
CA CYS A 41 5.78 -3.87 -0.17
C CYS A 41 7.18 -4.18 0.40
N ALA A 42 7.52 -3.64 1.57
CA ALA A 42 8.75 -3.94 2.28
C ALA A 42 8.51 -4.06 3.79
N THR A 43 9.53 -4.50 4.52
CA THR A 43 9.50 -4.51 5.98
C THR A 43 9.99 -3.17 6.52
N ILE A 44 9.21 -2.55 7.39
CA ILE A 44 9.55 -1.37 8.17
C ILE A 44 10.43 -1.81 9.35
N PRO A 45 11.50 -1.07 9.69
CA PRO A 45 12.31 -1.37 10.86
C PRO A 45 11.46 -1.51 12.13
N GLY A 46 11.63 -2.61 12.88
CA GLY A 46 10.79 -2.95 14.03
C GLY A 46 10.78 -1.87 15.12
N ASP A 47 11.91 -1.22 15.37
CA ASP A 47 12.00 -0.12 16.33
C ASP A 47 11.15 1.10 15.90
N CYS A 48 11.07 1.37 14.59
CA CYS A 48 10.24 2.45 14.07
C CYS A 48 8.75 2.08 14.13
N VAL A 49 8.39 0.81 13.90
CA VAL A 49 7.02 0.32 14.14
C VAL A 49 6.64 0.51 15.61
N ALA A 50 7.49 0.07 16.55
CA ALA A 50 7.22 0.18 17.98
C ALA A 50 7.11 1.64 18.47
N ARG A 51 7.94 2.53 17.93
CA ARG A 51 8.00 3.94 18.37
C ARG A 51 6.96 4.85 17.72
N TYR A 52 6.65 4.63 16.45
CA TYR A 52 5.80 5.54 15.66
C TYR A 52 4.47 4.91 15.25
N GLY A 53 4.26 3.62 15.53
CA GLY A 53 3.01 2.92 15.24
C GLY A 53 2.75 2.73 13.75
N PHE A 54 3.79 2.64 12.92
CA PHE A 54 3.62 2.37 11.50
C PHE A 54 3.02 0.98 11.26
N THR A 55 2.14 0.88 10.27
CA THR A 55 1.49 -0.37 9.87
C THR A 55 1.85 -0.73 8.45
N GLU A 56 2.12 -2.01 8.20
CA GLU A 56 2.42 -2.52 6.86
C GLU A 56 1.19 -3.08 6.14
N HIS A 57 0.09 -3.31 6.87
CA HIS A 57 -1.14 -3.85 6.32
C HIS A 57 -2.34 -3.10 6.88
N ILE A 58 -3.19 -2.61 5.97
CA ILE A 58 -4.45 -1.96 6.29
C ILE A 58 -5.55 -2.71 5.55
N GLN A 59 -6.62 -3.06 6.26
CA GLN A 59 -7.79 -3.73 5.72
C GLN A 59 -9.03 -2.92 6.11
N ALA A 60 -9.78 -2.46 5.11
CA ALA A 60 -10.98 -1.66 5.32
C ALA A 60 -11.90 -1.69 4.10
N ASN A 61 -13.07 -1.05 4.20
CA ASN A 61 -13.81 -0.69 3.00
C ASN A 61 -12.99 0.33 2.16
N PRO A 62 -13.27 0.51 0.85
CA PRO A 62 -12.42 1.32 -0.02
C PRO A 62 -12.30 2.79 0.41
N GLU A 63 -13.38 3.40 0.87
CA GLU A 63 -13.39 4.81 1.30
C GLU A 63 -12.48 5.02 2.51
N VAL A 64 -12.62 4.17 3.53
CA VAL A 64 -11.77 4.20 4.73
C VAL A 64 -10.33 3.84 4.40
N LEU A 65 -10.11 2.85 3.51
CA LEU A 65 -8.77 2.42 3.13
C LEU A 65 -7.98 3.59 2.53
N ARG A 66 -8.58 4.39 1.66
CA ARG A 66 -7.90 5.52 1.03
C ARG A 66 -7.41 6.52 2.08
N THR A 67 -8.29 6.93 3.00
CA THR A 67 -7.94 7.88 4.07
C THR A 67 -6.84 7.34 4.97
N GLU A 68 -6.91 6.05 5.33
CA GLU A 68 -5.90 5.43 6.17
C GLU A 68 -4.55 5.27 5.46
N LEU A 69 -4.55 4.94 4.17
CA LEU A 69 -3.33 4.88 3.36
C LEU A 69 -2.70 6.25 3.20
N GLU A 70 -3.49 7.30 2.92
CA GLU A 70 -2.99 8.67 2.78
C GLU A 70 -2.32 9.14 4.08
N ARG A 71 -2.98 8.93 5.22
CA ARG A 71 -2.46 9.24 6.55
C ARG A 71 -1.16 8.49 6.82
N THR A 72 -1.17 7.17 6.63
CA THR A 72 -0.04 6.29 6.95
C THR A 72 1.16 6.57 6.05
N ALA A 73 0.94 6.66 4.74
CA ALA A 73 2.00 6.92 3.77
C ALA A 73 2.63 8.29 4.00
N SER A 74 1.82 9.33 4.30
CA SER A 74 2.35 10.69 4.53
C SER A 74 3.18 10.76 5.81
N ALA A 75 2.73 10.10 6.88
CA ALA A 75 3.48 10.00 8.12
C ALA A 75 4.82 9.26 7.91
N PHE A 76 4.80 8.16 7.17
CA PHE A 76 6.00 7.38 6.90
C PHE A 76 7.00 8.15 6.02
N GLU A 77 6.55 8.81 4.95
CA GLU A 77 7.37 9.66 4.07
C GLU A 77 7.96 10.87 4.80
N ALA A 78 7.24 11.44 5.76
CA ALA A 78 7.80 12.49 6.60
C ALA A 78 8.95 11.95 7.47
N HIS A 79 8.80 10.73 7.99
CA HIS A 79 9.83 10.08 8.81
C HIS A 79 11.06 9.64 8.01
N THR A 80 10.90 9.19 6.75
CA THR A 80 12.03 8.76 5.92
C THR A 80 13.04 9.88 5.66
N LYS A 81 12.63 11.15 5.74
CA LYS A 81 13.53 12.32 5.64
C LYS A 81 14.57 12.40 6.74
N VAL A 82 14.34 11.72 7.88
CA VAL A 82 15.23 11.76 9.05
C VAL A 82 15.73 10.39 9.50
N CYS A 83 15.21 9.30 8.91
CA CYS A 83 15.58 7.93 9.23
C CYS A 83 16.06 7.19 7.97
N ALA A 84 17.37 6.95 7.89
CA ALA A 84 17.99 6.30 6.72
C ALA A 84 17.48 4.87 6.49
N GLU A 85 17.22 4.11 7.57
CA GLU A 85 16.69 2.74 7.46
C GLU A 85 15.27 2.72 6.89
N CYS A 86 14.42 3.65 7.33
CA CYS A 86 13.07 3.81 6.78
C CYS A 86 13.08 4.36 5.35
N SER A 87 14.03 5.25 5.00
CA SER A 87 14.23 5.68 3.60
C SER A 87 14.53 4.48 2.70
N ARG A 88 15.46 3.62 3.11
CA ARG A 88 15.79 2.39 2.37
C ARG A 88 14.59 1.44 2.28
N ALA A 89 13.80 1.32 3.35
CA ALA A 89 12.58 0.51 3.33
C ALA A 89 11.56 1.05 2.31
N LEU A 90 11.39 2.38 2.23
CA LEU A 90 10.52 3.02 1.23
C LEU A 90 11.01 2.77 -0.20
N GLU A 91 12.30 2.98 -0.46
CA GLU A 91 12.88 2.71 -1.78
C GLU A 91 12.64 1.25 -2.21
N ASN A 92 12.88 0.29 -1.31
CA ASN A 92 12.61 -1.13 -1.57
C ASN A 92 11.12 -1.40 -1.82
N ALA A 93 10.23 -0.78 -1.06
CA ALA A 93 8.79 -0.94 -1.22
C ALA A 93 8.34 -0.42 -2.59
N VAL A 94 8.81 0.77 -3.00
CA VAL A 94 8.50 1.37 -4.30
C VAL A 94 8.97 0.49 -5.46
N GLN A 95 10.18 -0.08 -5.38
CA GLN A 95 10.68 -0.98 -6.42
C GLN A 95 9.85 -2.26 -6.53
N ARG A 96 9.44 -2.83 -5.38
CA ARG A 96 8.64 -4.05 -5.34
C ARG A 96 7.19 -3.82 -5.77
N ALA A 97 6.58 -2.69 -5.40
CA ALA A 97 5.21 -2.36 -5.79
C ALA A 97 5.05 -2.26 -7.32
N LYS A 98 6.05 -1.71 -8.02
CA LYS A 98 6.10 -1.65 -9.48
C LYS A 98 6.21 -3.01 -10.17
N SER A 99 6.68 -4.03 -9.44
CA SER A 99 6.89 -5.38 -9.96
C SER A 99 5.67 -6.30 -9.78
N GLN A 100 4.56 -5.78 -9.23
CA GLN A 100 3.29 -6.48 -9.03
C GLN A 100 2.25 -6.12 -10.10
#